data_AF-A0A915MFV1-F1
#
_entry.id   AF-A0A915MFV1-F1
#
_cell.length_a   1.000
_cell.length_b   1.000
_cell.length_c   1.000
_cell.angle_alpha   90.00
_cell.angle_beta   90.00
_cell.angle_gamma   90.00
#
_symmetry.space_group_name_H-M   'P 1'
#
loop_
_entity.id
_entity.type
_entity.pdbx_description
1 polymer ?
#
loop_
_entity_poly.entity_id
_entity_poly.type
_entity_poly.pdbx_seq_one_letter_code
_entity_poly.pdbx_strand_id
1 'polypeptide(L)'
;MSLILRSFRHAKNEKYEELERQKRQEWHWKGVKKGIGFMSILVISGTAYVFYVYGSQPRDPVTGELLPDEFFNYKFAPFWRVLDFIKFSKKFIAEPSREKLLPDPVKAPYHQPKYTVVLELRNVLVSPQWDYKKGHYFVKRPALDYFIDMIGYPNFELVLYTSENLMNAAPIVTQIDPQGQRINHALFRDCTKYVNGTH
;
A
#
# COMPACT_ATOMS: atom_id res chain seq x y z
N MET A 1 0.23 74.35 9.10
CA MET A 1 -0.35 73.54 10.20
C MET A 1 -0.88 72.16 9.77
N SER A 2 -1.25 71.95 8.49
CA SER A 2 -1.85 70.68 8.02
C SER A 2 -0.86 69.50 7.83
N LEU A 3 0.41 69.76 7.53
CA LEU A 3 1.43 68.72 7.30
C LEU A 3 1.85 67.98 8.58
N ILE A 4 1.99 68.71 9.70
CA ILE A 4 2.35 68.14 11.01
C ILE A 4 1.22 67.24 11.54
N LEU A 5 -0.04 67.67 11.38
CA LEU A 5 -1.22 66.89 11.75
C LEU A 5 -1.38 65.61 10.90
N ARG A 6 -0.98 65.64 9.62
CA ARG A 6 -0.94 64.44 8.76
C ARG A 6 0.15 63.46 9.18
N SER A 7 1.35 63.94 9.50
CA SER A 7 2.46 63.11 9.99
C SER A 7 2.10 62.41 11.30
N PHE A 8 1.51 63.14 12.25
CA PHE A 8 1.04 62.57 13.52
C PHE A 8 -0.06 61.52 13.32
N ARG A 9 -0.95 61.73 12.35
CA ARG A 9 -2.01 60.77 12.01
C ARG A 9 -1.45 59.50 11.37
N HIS A 10 -0.45 59.61 10.49
CA HIS A 10 0.24 58.46 9.90
C HIS A 10 0.99 57.64 10.95
N ALA A 11 1.79 58.28 11.79
CA ALA A 11 2.51 57.61 12.88
C ALA A 11 1.55 56.92 13.87
N LYS A 12 0.39 57.53 14.14
CA LYS A 12 -0.66 56.92 14.98
C LYS A 12 -1.28 55.69 14.31
N ASN A 13 -1.52 55.73 12.99
CA ASN A 13 -2.09 54.62 12.24
C ASN A 13 -1.11 53.44 12.11
N GLU A 14 0.16 53.70 11.80
CA GLU A 14 1.21 52.66 11.75
C GLU A 14 1.35 51.94 13.10
N LYS A 15 1.39 52.72 14.19
CA LYS A 15 1.44 52.17 15.55
C LYS A 15 0.19 51.37 15.90
N TYR A 16 -0.98 51.73 15.37
CA TYR A 16 -2.22 50.98 15.54
C TYR A 16 -2.19 49.66 14.76
N GLU A 17 -1.70 49.68 13.52
CA GLU A 17 -1.55 48.48 12.67
C GLU A 17 -0.51 47.49 13.23
N GLU A 18 0.60 47.97 13.78
CA GLU A 18 1.59 47.13 14.46
C GLU A 18 0.99 46.46 15.69
N LEU A 19 0.21 47.20 16.49
CA LEU A 19 -0.45 46.69 17.68
C LEU A 19 -1.55 45.66 17.34
N GLU A 20 -2.25 45.84 16.22
CA GLU A 20 -3.16 44.83 15.68
C GLU A 20 -2.44 43.59 15.14
N ARG A 21 -1.30 43.76 14.45
CA ARG A 21 -0.48 42.63 13.99
C ARG A 21 0.03 41.80 15.17
N GLN A 22 0.49 42.44 16.24
CA GLN A 22 0.90 41.77 17.48
C GLN A 22 -0.28 41.03 18.12
N LYS A 23 -1.45 41.67 18.25
CA LYS A 23 -2.67 41.01 18.78
C LYS A 23 -3.11 39.81 17.92
N ARG A 24 -3.09 39.93 16.58
CA ARG A 24 -3.40 38.83 15.66
C ARG A 24 -2.40 37.70 15.80
N GLN A 25 -1.10 38.00 15.89
CA GLN A 25 -0.05 37.00 16.10
C GLN A 25 -0.19 36.29 17.44
N GLU A 26 -0.48 37.01 18.53
CA GLU A 26 -0.72 36.41 19.84
C GLU A 26 -1.97 35.52 19.86
N TRP A 27 -3.06 35.98 19.24
CA TRP A 27 -4.29 35.19 19.12
C TRP A 27 -4.05 33.93 18.28
N HIS A 28 -3.38 34.07 17.14
CA HIS A 28 -2.97 32.95 16.30
C HIS A 28 -2.07 31.97 17.06
N TRP A 29 -1.03 32.45 17.78
CA TRP A 29 -0.13 31.62 18.57
C TRP A 29 -0.83 30.91 19.73
N LYS A 30 -1.81 31.56 20.37
CA LYS A 30 -2.69 30.92 21.37
C LYS A 30 -3.53 29.81 20.73
N GLY A 31 -4.03 30.02 19.51
CA GLY A 31 -4.73 29.00 18.72
C GLY A 31 -3.82 27.82 18.34
N VAL A 32 -2.62 28.11 17.84
CA VAL A 32 -1.59 27.11 17.47
C VAL A 32 -1.17 26.29 18.69
N LYS A 33 -0.92 26.91 19.85
CA LYS A 33 -0.59 26.18 21.09
C LYS A 33 -1.68 25.22 21.53
N LYS A 34 -2.95 25.64 21.44
CA LYS A 34 -4.09 24.75 21.71
C LYS A 34 -4.17 23.60 20.71
N GLY A 35 -3.95 23.89 19.42
CA GLY A 35 -3.89 22.89 18.36
C GLY A 35 -2.79 21.87 18.57
N ILE A 36 -1.57 22.31 18.89
CA ILE A 36 -0.44 21.44 19.23
C ILE A 36 -0.79 20.56 20.44
N GLY A 37 -1.33 21.15 21.51
CA GLY A 37 -1.75 20.38 22.69
C GLY A 37 -2.73 19.26 22.36
N PHE A 38 -3.74 19.55 21.54
CA PHE A 38 -4.72 18.54 21.10
C PHE A 38 -4.07 17.44 20.23
N MET A 39 -3.23 17.81 19.26
CA MET A 39 -2.53 16.84 18.41
C MET A 39 -1.58 15.95 19.22
N SER A 40 -0.89 16.50 20.20
CA SER A 40 -0.01 15.74 21.11
C SER A 40 -0.77 14.66 21.87
N ILE A 41 -1.97 14.97 22.38
CA ILE A 41 -2.81 14.00 23.09
C ILE A 41 -3.21 12.85 22.16
N LEU A 42 -3.60 13.14 20.92
CA LEU A 42 -3.96 12.12 19.92
C LEU A 42 -2.77 11.22 19.56
N VAL A 43 -1.57 11.78 19.41
CA VAL A 43 -0.37 11.01 19.11
C VAL A 43 -0.01 10.10 20.29
N ILE A 44 -0.07 10.60 21.53
CA ILE A 44 0.23 9.81 22.72
C ILE A 44 -0.78 8.67 22.89
N SER A 45 -2.08 8.94 22.72
CA SER A 45 -3.11 7.91 22.84
C SER A 45 -3.01 6.85 21.75
N GLY A 46 -2.78 7.26 20.50
CA GLY A 46 -2.56 6.34 19.38
C GLY A 46 -1.31 5.48 19.57
N THR A 47 -0.22 6.08 20.06
CA THR A 47 1.00 5.33 20.37
C THR A 47 0.75 4.31 21.48
N ALA A 48 0.11 4.71 22.58
CA ALA A 48 -0.23 3.80 23.67
C ALA A 48 -1.11 2.62 23.19
N TYR A 49 -2.06 2.87 22.28
CA TYR A 49 -2.88 1.84 21.66
C TYR A 49 -2.05 0.84 20.84
N VAL A 50 -1.10 1.32 20.03
CA VAL A 50 -0.19 0.44 19.26
C VAL A 50 0.62 -0.45 20.20
N PHE A 51 1.16 0.09 21.30
CA PHE A 51 1.87 -0.71 22.30
C PHE A 51 0.97 -1.71 23.02
N TYR A 52 -0.30 -1.37 23.25
CA TYR A 52 -1.27 -2.28 23.85
C TYR A 52 -1.60 -3.45 22.92
N VAL A 53 -1.85 -3.17 21.63
CA VAL A 53 -2.23 -4.20 20.66
C VAL A 53 -1.04 -5.05 20.23
N TYR A 54 0.06 -4.43 19.79
CA TYR A 54 1.20 -5.13 19.19
C TYR A 54 2.35 -5.40 20.17
N GLY A 55 2.38 -4.71 21.31
CA GLY A 55 3.39 -4.91 22.36
C GLY A 55 2.93 -5.83 23.49
N SER A 56 1.64 -6.20 23.53
CA SER A 56 1.14 -7.19 24.48
C SER A 56 1.67 -8.59 24.16
N GLN A 57 1.74 -9.43 25.19
CA GLN A 57 2.18 -10.81 25.02
C GLN A 57 1.11 -11.62 24.29
N PRO A 58 1.52 -12.52 23.37
CA PRO A 58 0.60 -13.45 22.76
C PRO A 58 -0.05 -14.31 23.85
N ARG A 59 -1.36 -14.45 23.77
CA ARG A 59 -2.14 -15.31 24.66
C ARG A 59 -2.54 -16.56 23.90
N ASP A 60 -2.49 -17.70 24.57
CA ASP A 60 -3.00 -18.94 24.01
C ASP A 60 -4.52 -18.80 23.76
N PRO A 61 -5.00 -19.05 22.53
CA PRO A 61 -6.42 -18.94 22.20
C PRO A 61 -7.32 -19.91 23.00
N VAL A 62 -6.77 -21.00 23.54
CA VAL A 62 -7.56 -22.02 24.26
C VAL A 62 -7.48 -21.85 25.78
N THR A 63 -6.29 -21.65 26.33
CA THR A 63 -6.08 -21.58 27.79
C THR A 63 -6.15 -20.15 28.33
N GLY A 64 -5.98 -19.13 27.48
CA GLY A 64 -5.93 -17.72 27.88
C GLY A 64 -4.66 -17.33 28.65
N GLU A 65 -3.74 -18.28 28.83
CA GLU A 65 -2.47 -18.05 29.51
C GLU A 65 -1.50 -17.26 28.62
N LEU A 66 -0.58 -16.55 29.26
CA LEU A 66 0.46 -15.78 28.58
C LEU A 66 1.52 -16.74 28.07
N LEU A 67 1.74 -16.77 26.76
CA LEU A 67 2.79 -17.60 26.18
C LEU A 67 4.16 -16.96 26.47
N PRO A 68 5.13 -17.71 27.02
CA PRO A 68 6.47 -17.20 27.24
C PRO A 68 7.13 -16.96 25.88
N ASP A 69 7.33 -15.68 25.55
CA ASP A 69 7.95 -15.24 24.31
C ASP A 69 9.45 -14.99 24.49
N GLU A 70 10.20 -14.90 23.38
CA GLU A 70 11.64 -14.62 23.39
C GLU A 70 11.98 -13.30 24.12
N PHE A 71 11.03 -12.36 24.20
CA PHE A 71 11.20 -11.07 24.85
C PHE A 71 10.69 -11.02 26.30
N PHE A 72 10.19 -12.13 26.88
CA PHE A 72 9.54 -12.16 28.20
C PHE A 72 10.41 -11.56 29.32
N ASN A 73 11.71 -11.85 29.32
CA ASN A 73 12.66 -11.41 30.35
C ASN A 73 13.27 -10.01 30.13
N TYR A 74 12.90 -9.32 29.04
CA TYR A 74 13.47 -8.01 28.73
C TYR A 74 12.66 -6.86 29.33
N LYS A 75 13.33 -5.91 29.97
CA LYS A 75 12.71 -4.73 30.62
C LYS A 75 11.91 -3.83 29.65
N PHE A 76 12.18 -3.91 28.34
CA PHE A 76 11.48 -3.18 27.29
C PHE A 76 10.77 -4.13 26.29
N ALA A 77 10.27 -5.27 26.77
CA ALA A 77 9.67 -6.30 25.92
C ALA A 77 8.60 -5.77 24.93
N PRO A 78 7.65 -4.88 25.32
CA PRO A 78 6.64 -4.38 24.39
C PRO A 78 7.24 -3.61 23.20
N PHE A 79 8.36 -2.91 23.40
CA PHE A 79 9.04 -2.18 22.34
C PHE A 79 9.72 -3.11 21.33
N TRP A 80 10.42 -4.13 21.82
CA TRP A 80 11.07 -5.12 20.95
C TRP A 80 10.04 -5.92 20.14
N ARG A 81 8.88 -6.24 20.72
CA ARG A 81 7.76 -6.87 20.01
C ARG A 81 7.20 -6.00 18.89
N VAL A 82 7.01 -4.70 19.15
CA VAL A 82 6.57 -3.76 18.09
C VAL A 82 7.60 -3.68 16.97
N LEU A 83 8.90 -3.65 17.29
CA LEU A 83 9.96 -3.67 16.28
C LEU A 83 9.98 -4.99 15.50
N ASP A 84 9.77 -6.12 16.16
CA ASP A 84 9.69 -7.42 15.52
C ASP A 84 8.48 -7.51 14.58
N PHE A 85 7.32 -7.02 15.02
CA PHE A 85 6.14 -6.88 14.16
C PHE A 85 6.42 -6.01 12.93
N ILE A 86 7.16 -4.90 13.08
CA ILE A 86 7.57 -4.05 11.95
C ILE A 86 8.50 -4.82 11.00
N LYS A 87 9.46 -5.59 11.54
CA LYS A 87 10.36 -6.44 10.72
C LYS A 87 9.58 -7.52 9.98
N PHE A 88 8.68 -8.21 10.67
CA PHE A 88 7.79 -9.21 10.10
C PHE A 88 6.93 -8.61 8.99
N SER A 89 6.30 -7.46 9.24
CA SER A 89 5.47 -6.76 8.24
C SER A 89 6.27 -6.39 7.00
N LYS A 90 7.52 -5.92 7.16
CA LYS A 90 8.41 -5.64 6.03
C LYS A 90 8.76 -6.90 5.25
N LYS A 91 9.07 -7.99 5.95
CA LYS A 91 9.38 -9.29 5.33
C LYS A 91 8.17 -9.83 4.57
N PHE A 92 6.98 -9.76 5.16
CA PHE A 92 5.72 -10.19 4.56
C PHE A 92 5.38 -9.43 3.27
N ILE A 93 5.70 -8.13 3.20
CA ILE A 93 5.48 -7.33 1.97
C ILE A 93 6.54 -7.63 0.90
N ALA A 94 7.75 -7.99 1.30
CA ALA A 94 8.87 -8.19 0.39
C ALA A 94 8.98 -9.61 -0.17
N GLU A 95 8.58 -10.61 0.62
CA GLU A 95 8.63 -12.02 0.24
C GLU A 95 7.34 -12.43 -0.49
N PRO A 96 7.44 -13.36 -1.47
CA PRO A 96 6.27 -13.87 -2.15
C PRO A 96 5.37 -14.63 -1.17
N SER A 97 4.07 -14.63 -1.44
CA SER A 97 3.04 -15.27 -0.60
C SER A 97 3.23 -16.78 -0.41
N ARG A 98 3.96 -17.43 -1.34
CA ARG A 98 4.23 -18.87 -1.33
C ARG A 98 5.58 -19.19 -1.96
N GLU A 99 6.27 -20.18 -1.41
CA GLU A 99 7.55 -20.68 -1.95
C GLU A 99 7.38 -21.31 -3.33
N LYS A 100 6.27 -22.02 -3.53
CA LYS A 100 5.93 -22.71 -4.78
C LYS A 100 4.72 -22.06 -5.43
N LEU A 101 4.94 -21.37 -6.54
CA LEU A 101 3.90 -20.59 -7.25
C LEU A 101 2.94 -21.46 -8.08
N LEU A 102 3.41 -22.61 -8.57
CA LEU A 102 2.63 -23.49 -9.44
C LEU A 102 2.56 -24.90 -8.84
N PRO A 103 1.42 -25.59 -8.97
CA PRO A 103 1.32 -26.99 -8.54
C PRO A 103 2.28 -27.88 -9.34
N ASP A 104 2.56 -29.08 -8.81
CA ASP A 104 3.33 -30.08 -9.54
C ASP A 104 2.61 -30.52 -10.81
N PRO A 105 3.37 -30.91 -11.86
CA PRO A 105 2.77 -31.37 -13.08
C PRO A 105 1.94 -32.65 -12.86
N VAL A 106 0.79 -32.72 -13.53
CA VAL A 106 -0.11 -33.86 -13.41
C VAL A 106 0.50 -35.09 -14.08
N LYS A 107 0.35 -36.24 -13.42
CA LYS A 107 0.76 -37.54 -13.96
C LYS A 107 -0.35 -38.10 -14.87
N ALA A 108 0.02 -38.96 -15.82
CA ALA A 108 -0.94 -39.71 -16.64
C ALA A 108 -1.98 -40.39 -15.72
N PRO A 109 -3.29 -40.30 -16.00
CA PRO A 109 -3.93 -40.17 -17.32
C PRO A 109 -4.25 -38.74 -17.79
N TYR A 110 -3.98 -37.71 -17.00
CA TYR A 110 -4.30 -36.32 -17.38
C TYR A 110 -3.24 -35.76 -18.34
N HIS A 111 -3.69 -35.06 -19.37
CA HIS A 111 -2.79 -34.42 -20.35
C HIS A 111 -2.39 -33.02 -19.86
N GLN A 112 -1.09 -32.81 -19.66
CA GLN A 112 -0.52 -31.48 -19.44
C GLN A 112 0.32 -31.07 -20.67
N PRO A 113 0.21 -29.82 -21.13
CA PRO A 113 1.09 -29.29 -22.15
C PRO A 113 2.55 -29.42 -21.73
N LYS A 114 3.43 -29.75 -22.68
CA LYS A 114 4.87 -29.96 -22.40
C LYS A 114 5.60 -28.68 -21.98
N TYR A 115 5.12 -27.54 -22.47
CA TYR A 115 5.77 -26.25 -22.32
C TYR A 115 4.83 -25.25 -21.66
N THR A 116 5.38 -24.47 -20.72
CA THR A 116 4.67 -23.39 -20.01
C THR A 116 5.12 -22.05 -20.56
N VAL A 117 4.17 -21.21 -20.93
CA VAL A 117 4.40 -19.85 -21.43
C VAL A 117 4.03 -18.87 -20.34
N VAL A 118 5.03 -18.12 -19.85
CA VAL A 118 4.84 -17.09 -18.83
C VAL A 118 4.77 -15.72 -19.51
N LEU A 119 3.67 -15.00 -19.31
CA LEU A 119 3.46 -13.68 -19.91
C LEU A 119 3.15 -12.62 -18.85
N GLU A 120 3.77 -11.45 -19.05
CA GLU A 120 3.43 -10.24 -18.32
C GLU A 120 2.10 -9.67 -18.85
N LEU A 121 1.30 -9.08 -17.96
CA LEU A 121 0.05 -8.43 -18.35
C LEU A 121 0.31 -7.00 -18.85
N ARG A 122 1.00 -6.20 -18.02
CA ARG A 122 1.22 -4.78 -18.27
C ARG A 122 2.25 -4.56 -19.38
N ASN A 123 1.93 -3.67 -20.32
CA ASN A 123 2.75 -3.30 -21.47
C ASN A 123 3.08 -4.44 -22.45
N VAL A 124 2.54 -5.65 -22.25
CA VAL A 124 2.69 -6.79 -23.16
C VAL A 124 1.35 -7.20 -23.76
N LEU A 125 0.34 -7.45 -22.91
CA LEU A 125 -1.01 -7.82 -23.34
C LEU A 125 -1.97 -6.62 -23.28
N VAL A 126 -1.80 -5.76 -22.27
CA VAL A 126 -2.60 -4.54 -22.09
C VAL A 126 -1.70 -3.34 -21.81
N SER A 127 -2.09 -2.17 -22.33
CA SER A 127 -1.40 -0.91 -22.06
C SER A 127 -2.25 -0.05 -21.12
N PRO A 128 -1.73 0.36 -19.95
CA PRO A 128 -2.40 1.34 -19.11
C PRO A 128 -2.38 2.70 -19.80
N GLN A 129 -3.51 3.38 -19.78
CA GLN A 129 -3.70 4.70 -20.36
C GLN A 129 -4.38 5.60 -19.33
N TRP A 130 -4.11 6.90 -19.45
CA TRP A 130 -4.71 7.91 -18.62
C TRP A 130 -5.29 9.03 -19.48
N ASP A 131 -6.56 9.33 -19.28
CA ASP A 131 -7.28 10.42 -19.94
C ASP A 131 -8.03 11.24 -18.89
N TYR A 132 -8.07 12.56 -19.06
CA TYR A 132 -8.82 13.47 -18.18
C TYR A 132 -10.30 13.11 -18.09
N LYS A 133 -10.89 12.58 -19.18
CA LYS A 133 -12.32 12.24 -19.24
C LYS A 133 -12.64 10.88 -18.64
N LYS A 134 -11.81 9.87 -18.88
CA LYS A 134 -12.06 8.46 -18.51
C LYS A 134 -11.27 8.01 -17.27
N GLY A 135 -10.30 8.79 -16.84
CA GLY A 135 -9.36 8.42 -15.78
C GLY A 135 -8.37 7.36 -16.26
N HIS A 136 -7.98 6.48 -15.32
CA HIS A 136 -7.09 5.36 -15.60
C HIS A 136 -7.87 4.18 -16.18
N TYR A 137 -7.48 3.72 -17.37
CA TYR A 137 -8.10 2.57 -18.04
C TYR A 137 -7.05 1.75 -18.77
N PHE A 138 -7.39 0.52 -19.14
CA PHE A 138 -6.49 -0.36 -19.87
C PHE A 138 -6.98 -0.52 -21.31
N VAL A 139 -6.04 -0.49 -22.26
CA VAL A 139 -6.30 -0.76 -23.67
C VAL A 139 -5.74 -2.14 -24.00
N LYS A 140 -6.59 -2.97 -24.61
CA LYS A 140 -6.22 -4.31 -25.07
C LYS A 140 -5.30 -4.25 -26.29
N ARG A 141 -4.27 -5.10 -26.34
CA ARG A 141 -3.44 -5.24 -27.53
C ARG A 141 -4.26 -5.81 -28.71
N PRO A 142 -4.10 -5.28 -29.93
CA PRO A 142 -4.76 -5.85 -31.10
C PRO A 142 -4.46 -7.33 -31.27
N ALA A 143 -5.46 -8.12 -31.66
CA ALA A 143 -5.40 -9.58 -31.82
C ALA A 143 -5.01 -10.37 -30.56
N LEU A 144 -5.15 -9.79 -29.35
CA LEU A 144 -4.85 -10.48 -28.09
C LEU A 144 -5.68 -11.76 -27.91
N ASP A 145 -6.97 -11.74 -28.23
CA ASP A 145 -7.84 -12.93 -28.09
C ASP A 145 -7.35 -14.07 -28.96
N TYR A 146 -7.14 -13.80 -30.23
CA TYR A 146 -6.64 -14.78 -31.19
C TYR A 146 -5.27 -15.34 -30.78
N PHE A 147 -4.39 -14.48 -30.26
CA PHE A 147 -3.08 -14.91 -29.76
C PHE A 147 -3.23 -15.87 -28.58
N ILE A 148 -4.07 -15.54 -27.59
CA ILE A 148 -4.32 -16.39 -26.42
C ILE A 148 -4.97 -17.71 -26.85
N ASP A 149 -5.92 -17.68 -27.79
CA ASP A 149 -6.59 -18.90 -28.28
C ASP A 149 -5.61 -19.84 -29.01
N MET A 150 -4.59 -19.29 -29.69
CA MET A 150 -3.56 -20.09 -30.38
C MET A 150 -2.53 -20.70 -29.43
N ILE A 151 -2.10 -19.97 -28.40
CA ILE A 151 -1.10 -20.45 -27.44
C ILE A 151 -1.71 -21.18 -26.25
N GLY A 152 -3.00 -21.00 -25.98
CA GLY A 152 -3.66 -21.57 -24.82
C GLY A 152 -3.72 -23.09 -24.85
N TYR A 153 -4.44 -23.66 -23.89
CA TYR A 153 -4.67 -25.09 -23.82
C TYR A 153 -5.34 -25.59 -25.12
N PRO A 154 -4.85 -26.68 -25.76
CA PRO A 154 -3.94 -27.71 -25.24
C PRO A 154 -2.46 -27.55 -25.61
N ASN A 155 -2.08 -26.51 -26.37
CA ASN A 155 -0.73 -26.42 -26.93
C ASN A 155 0.32 -26.05 -25.87
N PHE A 156 0.01 -25.05 -25.05
CA PHE A 156 0.87 -24.59 -23.95
C PHE A 156 0.06 -24.37 -22.68
N GLU A 157 0.75 -24.45 -21.55
CA GLU A 157 0.21 -24.00 -20.27
C GLU A 157 0.46 -22.50 -20.15
N LEU A 158 -0.61 -21.70 -20.16
CA LEU A 158 -0.51 -20.25 -20.12
C LEU A 158 -0.55 -19.74 -18.69
N VAL A 159 0.56 -19.14 -18.25
CA VAL A 159 0.70 -18.54 -16.92
C VAL A 159 0.86 -17.04 -17.06
N LEU A 160 -0.07 -16.29 -16.48
CA LEU A 160 0.04 -14.85 -16.40
C LEU A 160 0.79 -14.50 -15.11
N TYR A 161 1.92 -13.80 -15.25
CA TYR A 161 2.74 -13.36 -14.12
C TYR A 161 2.90 -11.85 -14.21
N THR A 162 2.32 -11.11 -13.26
CA THR A 162 2.32 -9.64 -13.31
C THR A 162 2.72 -8.98 -12.01
N SER A 163 3.41 -7.84 -12.12
CA SER A 163 3.72 -6.96 -11.00
C SER A 163 2.51 -6.14 -10.51
N GLU A 164 1.38 -6.21 -11.20
CA GLU A 164 0.15 -5.48 -10.84
C GLU A 164 -0.55 -6.08 -9.61
N ASN A 165 -1.20 -5.21 -8.84
CA ASN A 165 -1.98 -5.65 -7.68
C ASN A 165 -3.22 -6.45 -8.13
N LEU A 166 -3.58 -7.48 -7.36
CA LEU A 166 -4.73 -8.35 -7.59
C LEU A 166 -6.02 -7.54 -7.86
N MET A 167 -6.27 -6.48 -7.07
CA MET A 167 -7.48 -5.66 -7.21
C MET A 167 -7.61 -4.97 -8.58
N ASN A 168 -6.49 -4.62 -9.21
CA ASN A 168 -6.49 -3.94 -10.51
C ASN A 168 -6.46 -4.94 -11.66
N ALA A 169 -5.64 -5.99 -11.54
CA ALA A 169 -5.41 -6.93 -12.62
C ALA A 169 -6.48 -8.02 -12.74
N ALA A 170 -7.05 -8.49 -11.63
CA ALA A 170 -8.10 -9.52 -11.64
C ALA A 170 -9.28 -9.21 -12.58
N PRO A 171 -9.93 -8.03 -12.54
CA PRO A 171 -11.04 -7.74 -13.45
C PRO A 171 -10.61 -7.70 -14.92
N ILE A 172 -9.36 -7.33 -15.21
CA ILE A 172 -8.83 -7.32 -16.59
C ILE A 172 -8.66 -8.75 -17.08
N VAL A 173 -8.10 -9.63 -16.25
CA VAL A 173 -7.95 -11.05 -16.56
C VAL A 173 -9.31 -11.69 -16.79
N THR A 174 -10.31 -11.40 -15.96
CA THR A 174 -11.69 -11.88 -16.16
C THR A 174 -12.32 -11.35 -17.45
N GLN A 175 -12.00 -10.13 -17.89
CA GLN A 175 -12.48 -9.61 -19.17
C GLN A 175 -11.79 -10.26 -20.38
N ILE A 176 -10.49 -10.56 -20.26
CA ILE A 176 -9.73 -11.25 -21.30
C ILE A 176 -10.19 -12.70 -21.39
N ASP A 177 -10.37 -13.39 -20.26
CA ASP A 177 -10.82 -14.77 -20.18
C ASP A 177 -12.05 -14.96 -19.27
N PRO A 178 -13.26 -14.65 -19.77
CA PRO A 178 -14.49 -14.74 -18.97
C PRO A 178 -14.84 -16.15 -18.50
N GLN A 179 -14.41 -17.17 -19.25
CA GLN A 179 -14.68 -18.57 -18.93
C GLN A 179 -13.57 -19.21 -18.07
N GLY A 180 -12.41 -18.54 -17.92
CA GLY A 180 -11.27 -19.06 -17.17
C GLY A 180 -10.68 -20.34 -17.73
N GLN A 181 -10.83 -20.59 -19.03
CA GLN A 181 -10.39 -21.83 -19.70
C GLN A 181 -9.05 -21.69 -20.43
N ARG A 182 -8.67 -20.45 -20.77
CA ARG A 182 -7.50 -20.18 -21.63
C ARG A 182 -6.25 -19.87 -20.82
N ILE A 183 -6.41 -19.20 -19.68
CA ILE A 183 -5.32 -18.88 -18.76
C ILE A 183 -5.36 -19.89 -17.60
N ASN A 184 -4.33 -20.73 -17.48
CA ASN A 184 -4.26 -21.78 -16.47
C ASN A 184 -4.02 -21.21 -15.07
N HIS A 185 -3.09 -20.26 -14.96
CA HIS A 185 -2.72 -19.66 -13.68
C HIS A 185 -2.50 -18.15 -13.83
N ALA A 186 -3.08 -17.36 -12.92
CA ALA A 186 -2.85 -15.93 -12.82
C ALA A 186 -2.13 -15.63 -11.49
N LEU A 187 -0.93 -15.09 -11.62
CA LEU A 187 -0.03 -14.73 -10.53
C LEU A 187 0.12 -13.20 -10.53
N PHE A 188 -0.16 -12.59 -9.37
CA PHE A 188 -0.15 -11.14 -9.20
C PHE A 188 1.03 -10.71 -8.34
N ARG A 189 1.05 -9.42 -7.94
CA ARG A 189 2.13 -8.85 -7.13
C ARG A 189 2.41 -9.59 -5.82
N ASP A 190 1.43 -10.26 -5.23
CA ASP A 190 1.62 -11.08 -4.03
C ASP A 190 2.59 -12.25 -4.25
N CYS A 191 2.70 -12.73 -5.50
CA CYS A 191 3.63 -13.79 -5.91
C CYS A 191 4.99 -13.25 -6.36
N THR A 192 5.25 -11.94 -6.24
CA THR A 192 6.51 -11.30 -6.64
C THR A 192 7.40 -11.05 -5.43
N LYS A 193 8.72 -11.02 -5.66
CA LYS A 193 9.69 -10.69 -4.62
C LYS A 193 10.15 -9.25 -4.82
N TYR A 194 10.00 -8.43 -3.78
CA TYR A 194 10.48 -7.06 -3.83
C TYR A 194 12.00 -7.01 -3.66
N VAL A 195 12.70 -6.57 -4.71
CA VAL A 195 14.16 -6.44 -4.73
C VAL A 195 14.52 -5.06 -5.31
N ASN A 196 15.32 -4.29 -4.57
CA ASN A 196 15.89 -3.02 -5.03
C ASN A 196 14.87 -2.02 -5.60
N GLY A 197 13.68 -1.91 -5.00
CA GLY A 197 12.65 -0.97 -5.46
C GLY A 197 11.68 -1.51 -6.50
N THR A 198 11.84 -2.77 -6.93
CA THR A 198 11.05 -3.37 -8.00
C THR A 198 10.42 -4.69 -7.54
N HIS A 199 9.18 -4.92 -7.98
CA HIS A 199 8.44 -6.16 -7.85
C HIS A 199 8.59 -7.00 -9.12
#